data_AF-A0A7K7DZU8-F1
#
_entry.id   AF-A0A7K7DZU8-F1
#
_cell.length_a   1.000
_cell.length_b   1.000
_cell.length_c   1.000
_cell.angle_alpha   90.00
_cell.angle_beta   90.00
_cell.angle_gamma   90.00
#
_symmetry.space_group_name_H-M   'P 1'
#
loop_
_entity.id
_entity.type
_entity.pdbx_description
1 polymer ?
#
loop_
_entity_poly.entity_id
_entity_poly.type
_entity_poly.pdbx_seq_one_letter_code
_entity_poly.pdbx_strand_id
1 'polypeptide(L)'
;EKAVNLKKDLAEMQEWMTQAEEEYLEKDFEYKSPEELENAVEEMKRAKEDVLQKEVRVKILKDNINMLATKVPSSGQDLATELNVVLENYQLLCNRIRGKCHTLEEVWSCWIELLQYLDLETAWLNNLEERVQMTGNLPDKLDAVNDALESLESVLRHPADNRTQIRELGQTLIDGGILDDIISEKLEAFNARYEELSHLAVSRQISLEQQLQTMRETDHMLQVLQESLGDLDRQLTSYLTDRIDAFQLPQEAQ
;
A
#
# COMPACT_ATOMS: atom_id res chain seq x y z
N GLU A 1 4.07 11.05 62.44
CA GLU A 1 5.09 10.46 61.56
C GLU A 1 4.48 9.65 60.41
N LYS A 2 3.79 8.52 60.65
CA LYS A 2 3.19 7.70 59.58
C LYS A 2 2.25 8.46 58.62
N ALA A 3 1.36 9.30 59.13
CA ALA A 3 0.46 10.13 58.30
C ALA A 3 1.21 11.18 57.46
N VAL A 4 2.31 11.73 58.00
CA VAL A 4 3.15 12.72 57.32
C VAL A 4 3.92 12.06 56.16
N ASN A 5 4.41 10.85 56.36
CA ASN A 5 5.09 10.08 55.30
C ASN A 5 4.12 9.74 54.17
N LEU A 6 2.90 9.27 54.48
CA LEU A 6 1.89 8.97 53.45
C LEU A 6 1.48 10.22 52.66
N LYS A 7 1.39 11.38 53.32
CA LYS A 7 1.14 12.66 52.64
C LYS A 7 2.27 13.02 51.67
N LYS A 8 3.52 12.79 52.05
CA LYS A 8 4.68 12.98 51.17
C LYS A 8 4.62 12.02 49.98
N ASP A 9 4.32 10.74 50.21
CA ASP A 9 4.23 9.74 49.15
C ASP A 9 3.12 10.07 48.14
N LEU A 10 2.00 10.64 48.59
CA LEU A 10 0.93 11.15 47.72
C LEU A 10 1.40 12.33 46.87
N ALA A 11 2.10 13.30 47.47
CA ALA A 11 2.64 14.44 46.74
C ALA A 11 3.67 14.02 45.68
N GLU A 12 4.57 13.08 46.02
CA GLU A 12 5.53 12.51 45.06
C GLU A 12 4.81 11.78 43.89
N MET A 13 3.69 11.11 44.16
CA MET A 13 2.89 10.47 43.11
C MET A 13 2.22 11.50 42.21
N GLN A 14 1.71 12.59 42.78
CA GLN A 14 1.12 13.70 42.00
C GLN A 14 2.15 14.37 41.10
N GLU A 15 3.32 14.70 41.65
CA GLU A 15 4.42 15.31 40.89
C GLU A 15 4.87 14.41 39.74
N TRP A 16 5.02 13.11 39.98
CA TRP A 16 5.35 12.16 38.92
C TRP A 16 4.27 12.09 37.84
N MET A 17 2.98 12.12 38.20
CA MET A 17 1.90 12.13 37.20
C MET A 17 1.95 13.39 36.34
N THR A 18 2.19 14.56 36.95
CA THR A 18 2.34 15.83 36.20
C THR A 18 3.51 15.76 35.23
N GLN A 19 4.67 15.24 35.65
CA GLN A 19 5.82 15.06 34.77
C GLN A 19 5.51 14.10 33.60
N ALA A 20 4.81 13.00 33.87
CA ALA A 20 4.43 12.05 32.82
C ALA A 20 3.41 12.65 31.83
N GLU A 21 2.51 13.54 32.29
CA GLU A 21 1.61 14.27 31.40
C GLU A 21 2.37 15.23 30.48
N GLU A 22 3.29 16.02 31.05
CA GLU A 22 4.14 16.95 30.30
C GLU A 22 5.02 16.21 29.27
N GLU A 23 5.65 15.10 29.66
CA GLU A 23 6.57 14.36 28.80
C GLU A 23 5.85 13.67 27.64
N TYR A 24 4.76 12.95 27.91
CA TYR A 24 4.14 12.05 26.94
C TYR A 24 2.90 12.60 26.25
N LEU A 25 2.13 13.49 26.91
CA LEU A 25 0.81 13.88 26.42
C LEU A 25 0.77 15.27 25.77
N GLU A 26 1.67 16.19 26.13
CA GLU A 26 1.66 17.57 25.60
C GLU A 26 2.17 17.69 24.15
N LYS A 27 2.96 16.74 23.65
CA LYS A 27 3.40 16.75 22.25
C LYS A 27 2.22 16.51 21.30
N ASP A 28 2.01 17.40 20.35
CA ASP A 28 1.02 17.24 19.28
C ASP A 28 1.43 16.15 18.26
N PHE A 29 0.45 15.70 17.46
CA PHE A 29 0.66 14.72 16.38
C PHE A 29 1.20 15.40 15.13
N GLU A 30 2.48 15.77 15.14
CA GLU A 30 3.18 16.35 13.98
C GLU A 30 4.50 15.59 13.76
N TYR A 31 4.47 14.57 12.90
CA TYR A 31 5.66 13.77 12.58
C TYR A 31 5.99 13.92 11.09
N LYS A 32 7.18 14.43 10.80
CA LYS A 32 7.61 14.78 9.44
C LYS A 32 8.51 13.73 8.81
N SER A 33 9.12 12.86 9.62
CA SER A 33 9.89 11.72 9.12
C SER A 33 9.42 10.38 9.70
N PRO A 34 9.63 9.26 8.97
CA PRO A 34 9.30 7.93 9.47
C PRO A 34 10.03 7.61 10.78
N GLU A 35 11.27 8.07 10.94
CA GLU A 35 12.04 7.88 12.17
C GLU A 35 11.42 8.65 13.35
N GLU A 36 10.91 9.86 13.14
CA GLU A 36 10.19 10.62 14.17
C GLU A 36 8.94 9.87 14.63
N LEU A 37 8.15 9.37 13.67
CA LEU A 37 6.94 8.61 13.95
C LEU A 37 7.25 7.29 14.69
N GLU A 38 8.27 6.53 14.25
CA GLU A 38 8.70 5.29 14.91
C GLU A 38 9.17 5.55 16.35
N ASN A 39 9.98 6.58 16.54
CA ASN A 39 10.47 6.98 17.86
C ASN A 39 9.30 7.38 18.78
N ALA A 40 8.29 8.09 18.27
CA ALA A 40 7.12 8.45 19.04
C ALA A 40 6.29 7.23 19.47
N VAL A 41 6.14 6.23 18.58
CA VAL A 41 5.50 4.95 18.92
C VAL A 41 6.26 4.23 20.03
N GLU A 42 7.58 4.15 19.93
CA GLU A 42 8.41 3.50 20.94
C GLU A 42 8.42 4.27 22.28
N GLU A 43 8.41 5.60 22.25
CA GLU A 43 8.27 6.45 23.43
C GLU A 43 6.93 6.18 24.14
N MET A 44 5.83 6.10 23.39
CA MET A 44 4.52 5.79 23.96
C MET A 44 4.39 4.36 24.49
N LYS A 45 5.07 3.38 23.88
CA LYS A 45 5.16 2.01 24.43
C LYS A 45 5.90 2.00 25.77
N ARG A 46 6.99 2.77 25.90
CA ARG A 46 7.68 2.94 27.19
C ARG A 46 6.79 3.63 28.22
N ALA A 47 6.07 4.69 27.83
CA ALA A 47 5.11 5.37 28.71
C ALA A 47 4.03 4.42 29.25
N LYS A 48 3.52 3.49 28.40
CA LYS A 48 2.58 2.43 28.83
C LYS A 48 3.18 1.50 29.90
N GLU A 49 4.43 1.12 29.74
CA GLU A 49 5.12 0.28 30.72
C GLU A 49 5.39 1.07 32.02
N ASP A 50 5.81 2.32 31.94
CA ASP A 50 6.09 3.15 33.11
C ASP A 50 4.86 3.39 33.97
N VAL A 51 3.70 3.69 33.36
CA VAL A 51 2.45 3.81 34.12
C VAL A 51 2.05 2.48 34.73
N LEU A 52 2.25 1.35 34.03
CA LEU A 52 1.94 0.01 34.54
C LEU A 52 2.79 -0.33 35.77
N GLN A 53 4.08 0.00 35.74
CA GLN A 53 5.00 -0.24 36.85
C GLN A 53 4.61 0.54 38.12
N LYS A 54 3.98 1.71 37.99
CA LYS A 54 3.48 2.48 39.14
C LYS A 54 2.25 1.88 39.82
N GLU A 55 1.57 0.92 39.21
CA GLU A 55 0.32 0.35 39.74
C GLU A 55 0.54 -0.29 41.12
N VAL A 56 1.69 -0.93 41.34
CA VAL A 56 2.05 -1.52 42.64
C VAL A 56 2.19 -0.45 43.72
N ARG A 57 2.86 0.66 43.41
CA ARG A 57 3.02 1.79 44.34
C ARG A 57 1.67 2.41 44.69
N VAL A 58 0.79 2.57 43.71
CA VAL A 58 -0.59 3.07 43.90
C VAL A 58 -1.40 2.13 44.80
N LYS A 59 -1.32 0.82 44.59
CA LYS A 59 -1.98 -0.19 45.45
C LYS A 59 -1.48 -0.12 46.89
N ILE A 60 -0.16 -0.06 47.10
CA ILE A 60 0.44 0.05 48.44
C ILE A 60 0.00 1.33 49.15
N LEU A 61 -0.01 2.47 48.45
CA LEU A 61 -0.48 3.75 48.97
C LEU A 61 -1.95 3.66 49.42
N LYS A 62 -2.79 3.09 48.56
CA LYS A 62 -4.21 2.87 48.83
C LYS A 62 -4.44 2.03 50.09
N ASP A 63 -3.77 0.89 50.20
CA ASP A 63 -3.94 -0.04 51.32
C ASP A 63 -3.45 0.57 52.64
N ASN A 64 -2.31 1.28 52.61
CA ASN A 64 -1.74 1.92 53.80
C ASN A 64 -2.63 3.05 54.34
N ILE A 65 -3.22 3.86 53.47
CA ILE A 65 -4.11 4.97 53.86
C ILE A 65 -5.44 4.43 54.38
N ASN A 66 -6.02 3.42 53.73
CA ASN A 66 -7.24 2.76 54.22
C ASN A 66 -7.02 2.13 55.62
N MET A 67 -5.88 1.49 55.84
CA MET A 67 -5.52 0.96 57.15
C MET A 67 -5.32 2.08 58.19
N LEU A 68 -4.83 3.25 57.80
CA LEU A 68 -4.71 4.38 58.72
C LEU A 68 -6.08 4.98 59.06
N ALA A 69 -6.97 5.14 58.07
CA ALA A 69 -8.32 5.67 58.26
C ALA A 69 -9.18 4.81 59.20
N THR A 70 -9.00 3.49 59.19
CA THR A 70 -9.67 2.59 60.15
C THR A 70 -9.13 2.74 61.58
N LYS A 71 -7.86 3.10 61.76
CA LYS A 71 -7.20 3.21 63.08
C LYS A 71 -7.29 4.62 63.68
N VAL A 72 -7.23 5.65 62.84
CA VAL A 72 -7.25 7.07 63.22
C VAL A 72 -8.17 7.82 62.26
N PRO A 73 -9.48 7.90 62.55
CA PRO A 73 -10.47 8.42 61.59
C PRO A 73 -10.24 9.87 61.18
N SER A 74 -9.83 10.74 62.10
CA SER A 74 -9.67 12.18 61.81
C SER A 74 -8.57 12.48 60.80
N SER A 75 -7.35 11.96 61.00
CA SER A 75 -6.24 12.19 60.07
C SER A 75 -6.26 11.28 58.85
N GLY A 76 -6.89 10.11 58.94
CA GLY A 76 -7.03 9.20 57.82
C GLY A 76 -8.12 9.59 56.83
N GLN A 77 -9.16 10.34 57.24
CA GLN A 77 -10.17 10.85 56.32
C GLN A 77 -9.59 11.88 55.34
N ASP A 78 -8.80 12.85 55.83
CA ASP A 78 -8.16 13.85 54.96
C ASP A 78 -7.25 13.18 53.91
N LEU A 79 -6.43 12.21 54.34
CA LEU A 79 -5.57 11.43 53.45
C LEU A 79 -6.36 10.55 52.47
N ALA A 80 -7.51 10.02 52.87
CA ALA A 80 -8.37 9.24 51.99
C ALA A 80 -8.97 10.13 50.88
N THR A 81 -9.32 11.37 51.19
CA THR A 81 -9.77 12.34 50.19
C THR A 81 -8.65 12.69 49.21
N GLU A 82 -7.44 13.00 49.69
CA GLU A 82 -6.28 13.26 48.82
C GLU A 82 -5.93 12.03 47.95
N LEU A 83 -5.98 10.82 48.53
CA LEU A 83 -5.77 9.56 47.81
C LEU A 83 -6.78 9.38 46.68
N ASN A 84 -8.07 9.67 46.89
CA ASN A 84 -9.08 9.51 45.85
C ASN A 84 -8.76 10.38 44.63
N VAL A 85 -8.33 11.64 44.84
CA VAL A 85 -7.89 12.52 43.75
C VAL A 85 -6.69 11.92 43.01
N VAL A 86 -5.70 11.39 43.74
CA VAL A 86 -4.54 10.72 43.12
C VAL A 86 -4.96 9.48 42.31
N LEU A 87 -5.90 8.69 42.81
CA LEU A 87 -6.39 7.50 42.11
C LEU A 87 -7.14 7.85 40.83
N GLU A 88 -8.01 8.87 40.88
CA GLU A 88 -8.74 9.36 39.71
C GLU A 88 -7.78 9.91 38.64
N ASN A 89 -6.82 10.74 39.05
CA ASN A 89 -5.82 11.30 38.14
C ASN A 89 -4.93 10.22 37.53
N TYR A 90 -4.49 9.23 38.32
CA TYR A 90 -3.68 8.13 37.82
C TYR A 90 -4.44 7.27 36.80
N GLN A 91 -5.72 6.97 37.06
CA GLN A 91 -6.56 6.26 36.10
C GLN A 91 -6.76 7.06 34.81
N LEU A 92 -6.98 8.37 34.92
CA LEU A 92 -7.10 9.26 33.76
C LEU A 92 -5.82 9.26 32.93
N LEU A 93 -4.65 9.43 33.58
CA LEU A 93 -3.34 9.37 32.94
C LEU A 93 -3.13 8.05 32.19
N CYS A 94 -3.37 6.91 32.86
CA CYS A 94 -3.27 5.58 32.25
C CYS A 94 -4.17 5.44 31.01
N ASN A 95 -5.40 5.97 31.07
CA ASN A 95 -6.33 5.91 29.94
C ASN A 95 -5.88 6.79 28.78
N ARG A 96 -5.40 8.02 29.06
CA ARG A 96 -4.88 8.94 28.04
C ARG A 96 -3.64 8.40 27.36
N ILE A 97 -2.66 7.88 28.11
CA ILE A 97 -1.44 7.27 27.56
C ILE A 97 -1.78 6.06 26.69
N ARG A 98 -2.68 5.19 27.16
CA ARG A 98 -3.14 4.03 26.37
C ARG A 98 -3.80 4.45 25.07
N GLY A 99 -4.69 5.45 25.13
CA GLY A 99 -5.38 5.99 23.96
C GLY A 99 -4.41 6.58 22.94
N LYS A 100 -3.53 7.49 23.37
CA LYS A 100 -2.53 8.13 22.50
C LYS A 100 -1.58 7.10 21.88
N CYS A 101 -1.11 6.13 22.66
CA CYS A 101 -0.27 5.06 22.14
C CYS A 101 -0.99 4.20 21.10
N HIS A 102 -2.26 3.86 21.33
CA HIS A 102 -3.03 3.07 20.38
C HIS A 102 -3.20 3.81 19.05
N THR A 103 -3.53 5.11 19.11
CA THR A 103 -3.61 5.95 17.91
C THR A 103 -2.28 5.99 17.15
N LEU A 104 -1.14 6.14 17.84
CA LEU A 104 0.17 6.09 17.16
C LEU A 104 0.48 4.71 16.57
N GLU A 105 0.14 3.63 17.25
CA GLU A 105 0.28 2.27 16.72
C GLU A 105 -0.57 2.08 15.45
N GLU A 106 -1.78 2.64 15.39
CA GLU A 106 -2.65 2.61 14.20
C GLU A 106 -2.05 3.44 13.06
N VAL A 107 -1.63 4.68 13.33
CA VAL A 107 -0.99 5.57 12.34
C VAL A 107 0.27 4.94 11.75
N TRP A 108 1.12 4.35 12.60
CA TRP A 108 2.29 3.60 12.16
C TRP A 108 1.89 2.41 11.28
N SER A 109 0.85 1.68 11.66
CA SER A 109 0.36 0.55 10.86
C SER A 109 -0.11 1.01 9.48
N CYS A 110 -0.85 2.12 9.39
CA CYS A 110 -1.26 2.72 8.13
C CYS A 110 -0.07 3.12 7.25
N TRP A 111 0.98 3.70 7.86
CA TRP A 111 2.21 4.04 7.13
C TRP A 111 2.91 2.80 6.55
N ILE A 112 3.07 1.75 7.36
CA ILE A 112 3.67 0.50 6.90
C ILE A 112 2.82 -0.17 5.82
N GLU A 113 1.51 -0.16 5.96
CA GLU A 113 0.58 -0.72 4.97
C GLU A 113 0.64 0.05 3.64
N LEU A 114 0.73 1.39 3.68
CA LEU A 114 0.93 2.21 2.50
C LEU A 114 2.22 1.83 1.77
N LEU A 115 3.33 1.66 2.49
CA LEU A 115 4.61 1.23 1.91
C LEU A 115 4.49 -0.15 1.25
N GLN A 116 3.80 -1.10 1.89
CA GLN A 116 3.59 -2.44 1.34
C GLN A 116 2.81 -2.40 0.02
N TYR A 117 1.73 -1.61 -0.06
CA TYR A 117 0.99 -1.47 -1.32
C TYR A 117 1.82 -0.76 -2.40
N LEU A 118 2.60 0.27 -2.04
CA LEU A 118 3.51 0.92 -2.97
C LEU A 118 4.57 -0.05 -3.52
N ASP A 119 5.12 -0.93 -2.69
CA ASP A 119 6.08 -1.95 -3.12
C ASP A 119 5.43 -2.98 -4.07
N LEU A 120 4.22 -3.43 -3.77
CA LEU A 120 3.46 -4.34 -4.63
C LEU A 120 3.17 -3.71 -6.00
N GLU A 121 2.67 -2.47 -6.03
CA GLU A 121 2.41 -1.78 -7.30
C GLU A 121 3.70 -1.46 -8.05
N THR A 122 4.79 -1.13 -7.35
CA THR A 122 6.10 -0.89 -7.97
C THR A 122 6.64 -2.16 -8.62
N ALA A 123 6.50 -3.31 -7.97
CA ALA A 123 6.87 -4.60 -8.55
C ALA A 123 6.03 -4.93 -9.79
N TRP A 124 4.73 -4.65 -9.76
CA TRP A 124 3.87 -4.77 -10.93
C TRP A 124 4.29 -3.82 -12.07
N LEU A 125 4.57 -2.55 -11.78
CA LEU A 125 5.06 -1.59 -12.78
C LEU A 125 6.39 -2.05 -13.41
N ASN A 126 7.31 -2.58 -12.62
CA ASN A 126 8.56 -3.14 -13.15
C ASN A 126 8.29 -4.30 -14.12
N ASN A 127 7.33 -5.18 -13.80
CA ASN A 127 6.96 -6.27 -14.69
C ASN A 127 6.27 -5.79 -15.97
N LEU A 128 5.38 -4.79 -15.86
CA LEU A 128 4.76 -4.15 -17.01
C LEU A 128 5.82 -3.54 -17.94
N GLU A 129 6.79 -2.83 -17.37
CA GLU A 129 7.90 -2.22 -18.10
C GLU A 129 8.72 -3.27 -18.83
N GLU A 130 9.06 -4.38 -18.17
CA GLU A 130 9.75 -5.51 -18.80
C GLU A 130 8.96 -6.08 -19.99
N ARG A 131 7.63 -6.29 -19.83
CA ARG A 131 6.78 -6.77 -20.94
C ARG A 131 6.75 -5.80 -22.10
N VAL A 132 6.60 -4.51 -21.84
CA VAL A 132 6.64 -3.48 -22.89
C VAL A 132 7.99 -3.52 -23.61
N GLN A 133 9.12 -3.59 -22.90
CA GLN A 133 10.45 -3.65 -23.51
C GLN A 133 10.66 -4.90 -24.37
N MET A 134 10.17 -6.06 -23.92
CA MET A 134 10.27 -7.32 -24.67
C MET A 134 9.58 -7.26 -26.04
N THR A 135 8.57 -6.41 -26.19
CA THR A 135 7.88 -6.24 -27.47
C THR A 135 8.70 -5.45 -28.49
N GLY A 136 9.76 -4.75 -28.11
CA GLY A 136 10.53 -3.87 -29.01
C GLY A 136 11.35 -4.60 -30.09
N ASN A 137 11.70 -5.87 -29.87
CA ASN A 137 12.60 -6.65 -30.75
C ASN A 137 11.98 -7.98 -31.20
N LEU A 138 10.73 -7.95 -31.64
CA LEU A 138 10.02 -9.17 -32.03
C LEU A 138 10.45 -9.66 -33.43
N PRO A 139 10.69 -10.97 -33.61
CA PRO A 139 10.80 -11.58 -34.93
C PRO A 139 9.54 -11.31 -35.76
N ASP A 140 9.71 -11.19 -37.09
CA ASP A 140 8.59 -11.09 -38.03
C ASP A 140 7.92 -12.46 -38.23
N LYS A 141 7.28 -12.95 -37.15
CA LYS A 141 6.57 -14.22 -37.08
C LYS A 141 5.28 -14.00 -36.31
N LEU A 142 4.18 -14.52 -36.87
CA LEU A 142 2.84 -14.38 -36.29
C LEU A 142 2.79 -14.82 -34.82
N ASP A 143 3.33 -16.01 -34.53
CA ASP A 143 3.34 -16.58 -33.17
C ASP A 143 4.12 -15.69 -32.19
N ALA A 144 5.25 -15.11 -32.61
CA ALA A 144 6.05 -14.25 -31.73
C ALA A 144 5.33 -12.95 -31.36
N VAL A 145 4.58 -12.37 -32.30
CA VAL A 145 3.74 -11.19 -32.04
C VAL A 145 2.55 -11.55 -31.15
N ASN A 146 1.91 -12.69 -31.40
CA ASN A 146 0.78 -13.17 -30.61
C ASN A 146 1.18 -13.46 -29.16
N ASP A 147 2.28 -14.19 -28.95
CA ASP A 147 2.79 -14.53 -27.61
C ASP A 147 3.17 -13.27 -26.82
N ALA A 148 3.77 -12.28 -27.48
CA ALA A 148 4.14 -11.02 -26.86
C ALA A 148 2.91 -10.19 -26.47
N LEU A 149 1.88 -10.17 -27.32
CA LEU A 149 0.61 -9.51 -27.04
C LEU A 149 -0.11 -10.17 -25.86
N GLU A 150 -0.25 -11.50 -25.85
CA GLU A 150 -0.85 -12.25 -24.75
C GLU A 150 -0.11 -12.02 -23.43
N SER A 151 1.23 -11.99 -23.48
CA SER A 151 2.07 -11.69 -22.31
C SER A 151 1.82 -10.29 -21.76
N LEU A 152 1.75 -9.28 -22.62
CA LEU A 152 1.47 -7.89 -22.21
C LEU A 152 0.05 -7.73 -21.66
N GLU A 153 -0.95 -8.29 -22.34
CA GLU A 153 -2.35 -8.26 -21.88
C GLU A 153 -2.53 -8.92 -20.51
N SER A 154 -1.80 -10.01 -20.25
CA SER A 154 -1.87 -10.70 -18.96
C SER A 154 -1.51 -9.79 -17.80
N VAL A 155 -0.53 -8.90 -17.98
CA VAL A 155 -0.08 -7.94 -16.95
C VAL A 155 -1.01 -6.72 -16.87
N LEU A 156 -1.61 -6.31 -17.99
CA LEU A 156 -2.57 -5.20 -18.04
C LEU A 156 -3.90 -5.50 -17.33
N ARG A 157 -4.23 -6.78 -17.08
CA ARG A 157 -5.43 -7.20 -16.33
C ARG A 157 -5.30 -7.04 -14.81
N HIS A 158 -4.32 -6.27 -14.34
CA HIS A 158 -4.07 -6.02 -12.93
C HIS A 158 -5.21 -5.24 -12.25
N PRO A 159 -5.70 -5.68 -11.07
CA PRO A 159 -6.79 -5.01 -10.36
C PRO A 159 -6.42 -3.59 -9.91
N ALA A 160 -7.44 -2.75 -9.71
CA ALA A 160 -7.26 -1.38 -9.23
C ALA A 160 -7.24 -1.24 -7.70
N ASP A 161 -7.52 -2.32 -6.96
CA ASP A 161 -7.75 -2.29 -5.51
C ASP A 161 -6.56 -1.71 -4.74
N ASN A 162 -5.35 -2.15 -5.06
CA ASN A 162 -4.11 -1.64 -4.44
C ASN A 162 -3.95 -0.13 -4.63
N ARG A 163 -4.26 0.41 -5.81
CA ARG A 163 -4.16 1.86 -6.08
C ARG A 163 -5.21 2.66 -5.31
N THR A 164 -6.38 2.07 -5.09
CA THR A 164 -7.40 2.66 -4.22
C THR A 164 -6.88 2.69 -2.77
N GLN A 165 -6.31 1.59 -2.27
CA GLN A 165 -5.74 1.53 -0.93
C GLN A 165 -4.58 2.51 -0.72
N ILE A 166 -3.66 2.62 -1.69
CA ILE A 166 -2.57 3.62 -1.66
C ILE A 166 -3.12 5.03 -1.50
N ARG A 167 -4.18 5.37 -2.24
CA ARG A 167 -4.80 6.71 -2.19
C ARG A 167 -5.50 6.95 -0.85
N GLU A 168 -6.29 5.99 -0.38
CA GLU A 168 -7.05 6.10 0.87
C GLU A 168 -6.12 6.21 2.08
N LEU A 169 -5.11 5.35 2.17
CA LEU A 169 -4.10 5.37 3.23
C LEU A 169 -3.27 6.65 3.17
N GLY A 170 -2.80 7.02 1.98
CA GLY A 170 -2.04 8.25 1.77
C GLY A 170 -2.82 9.50 2.19
N GLN A 171 -4.08 9.61 1.77
CA GLN A 171 -4.95 10.74 2.15
C GLN A 171 -5.21 10.76 3.66
N THR A 172 -5.47 9.60 4.27
CA THR A 172 -5.73 9.49 5.72
C THR A 172 -4.55 10.01 6.53
N LEU A 173 -3.32 9.67 6.13
CA LEU A 173 -2.10 10.13 6.81
C LEU A 173 -1.83 11.63 6.57
N ILE A 174 -2.01 12.11 5.34
CA ILE A 174 -1.87 13.53 4.98
C ILE A 174 -2.89 14.40 5.73
N ASP A 175 -4.15 14.00 5.78
CA ASP A 175 -5.22 14.70 6.51
C ASP A 175 -4.93 14.74 8.02
N GLY A 176 -4.22 13.73 8.53
CA GLY A 176 -3.70 13.68 9.89
C GLY A 176 -2.47 14.55 10.15
N GLY A 177 -1.89 15.20 9.13
CA GLY A 177 -0.65 15.97 9.24
C GLY A 177 0.59 15.10 9.44
N ILE A 178 0.52 13.81 9.07
CA ILE A 178 1.58 12.83 9.31
C ILE A 178 2.30 12.54 8.00
N LEU A 179 3.62 12.80 7.98
CA LEU A 179 4.50 12.53 6.83
C LEU A 179 3.98 13.15 5.52
N ASP A 180 3.28 14.28 5.61
CA ASP A 180 2.55 14.91 4.51
C ASP A 180 3.42 15.15 3.27
N ASP A 181 4.58 15.78 3.46
CA ASP A 181 5.53 16.08 2.39
C ASP A 181 6.08 14.80 1.75
N ILE A 182 6.50 13.82 2.57
CA ILE A 182 7.11 12.56 2.10
C ILE A 182 6.09 11.70 1.36
N ILE A 183 4.88 11.59 1.89
CA ILE A 183 3.80 10.83 1.25
C ILE A 183 3.45 11.51 -0.07
N SER A 184 3.28 12.83 -0.08
CA SER A 184 2.95 13.58 -1.31
C SER A 184 4.01 13.34 -2.39
N GLU A 185 5.30 13.48 -2.06
CA GLU A 185 6.41 13.22 -3.01
C GLU A 185 6.38 11.78 -3.55
N LYS A 186 6.21 10.78 -2.67
CA LYS A 186 6.15 9.37 -3.07
C LYS A 186 4.96 9.09 -3.99
N LEU A 187 3.78 9.62 -3.66
CA LEU A 187 2.57 9.42 -4.44
C LEU A 187 2.66 10.13 -5.79
N GLU A 188 3.21 11.33 -5.84
CA GLU A 188 3.44 12.05 -7.11
C GLU A 188 4.39 11.26 -8.02
N ALA A 189 5.53 10.79 -7.50
CA ALA A 189 6.48 9.99 -8.28
C ALA A 189 5.86 8.66 -8.76
N PHE A 190 5.12 7.98 -7.89
CA PHE A 190 4.41 6.74 -8.22
C PHE A 190 3.37 6.96 -9.31
N ASN A 191 2.50 7.97 -9.16
CA ASN A 191 1.43 8.27 -10.10
C ASN A 191 1.97 8.68 -11.47
N ALA A 192 3.02 9.52 -11.50
CA ALA A 192 3.66 9.93 -12.76
C ALA A 192 4.20 8.73 -13.54
N ARG A 193 4.92 7.82 -12.86
CA ARG A 193 5.43 6.59 -13.48
C ARG A 193 4.30 5.67 -13.93
N TYR A 194 3.26 5.52 -13.11
CA TYR A 194 2.10 4.70 -13.45
C TYR A 194 1.42 5.21 -14.72
N GLU A 195 1.16 6.51 -14.82
CA GLU A 195 0.49 7.13 -15.97
C GLU A 195 1.31 6.98 -17.25
N GLU A 196 2.61 7.30 -17.20
CA GLU A 196 3.52 7.17 -18.33
C GLU A 196 3.56 5.73 -18.86
N LEU A 197 3.79 4.78 -17.96
CA LEU A 197 3.96 3.39 -18.34
C LEU A 197 2.64 2.75 -18.79
N SER A 198 1.52 3.10 -18.16
CA SER A 198 0.19 2.63 -18.59
C SER A 198 -0.14 3.13 -19.99
N HIS A 199 0.14 4.41 -20.29
CA HIS A 199 -0.03 4.95 -21.63
C HIS A 199 0.83 4.23 -22.66
N LEU A 200 2.11 4.01 -22.34
CA LEU A 200 3.04 3.30 -23.22
C LEU A 200 2.57 1.86 -23.48
N ALA A 201 2.16 1.14 -22.43
CA ALA A 201 1.72 -0.24 -22.52
C ALA A 201 0.46 -0.39 -23.35
N VAL A 202 -0.55 0.46 -23.14
CA VAL A 202 -1.80 0.44 -23.93
C VAL A 202 -1.52 0.79 -25.40
N SER A 203 -0.69 1.80 -25.65
CA SER A 203 -0.28 2.16 -27.02
C SER A 203 0.43 0.98 -27.70
N ARG A 204 1.29 0.28 -26.96
CA ARG A 204 2.01 -0.88 -27.49
C ARG A 204 1.09 -2.07 -27.75
N GLN A 205 0.14 -2.34 -26.86
CA GLN A 205 -0.90 -3.37 -27.05
C GLN A 205 -1.65 -3.13 -28.37
N ILE A 206 -2.18 -1.91 -28.57
CA ILE A 206 -2.91 -1.54 -29.80
C ILE A 206 -2.03 -1.74 -31.04
N SER A 207 -0.76 -1.34 -30.98
CA SER A 207 0.18 -1.52 -32.09
C SER A 207 0.41 -2.99 -32.44
N LEU A 208 0.52 -3.87 -31.45
CA LEU A 208 0.72 -5.30 -31.66
C LEU A 208 -0.56 -5.97 -32.22
N GLU A 209 -1.74 -5.59 -31.73
CA GLU A 209 -3.02 -6.03 -32.27
C GLU A 209 -3.16 -5.69 -33.77
N GLN A 210 -2.81 -4.45 -34.15
CA GLN A 210 -2.83 -4.01 -35.54
C GLN A 210 -1.81 -4.75 -36.41
N GLN A 211 -0.60 -4.96 -35.89
CA GLN A 211 0.43 -5.74 -36.58
C GLN A 211 -0.05 -7.17 -36.82
N LEU A 212 -0.58 -7.83 -35.79
CA LEU A 212 -1.09 -9.20 -35.86
C LEU A 212 -2.24 -9.33 -36.86
N GLN A 213 -3.16 -8.38 -36.86
CA GLN A 213 -4.27 -8.34 -37.82
C GLN A 213 -3.75 -8.21 -39.26
N THR A 214 -2.81 -7.31 -39.50
CA THR A 214 -2.19 -7.11 -40.82
C THR A 214 -1.48 -8.38 -41.29
N MET A 215 -0.72 -9.03 -40.41
CA MET A 215 -0.03 -10.29 -40.74
C MET A 215 -1.02 -11.39 -41.14
N ARG A 216 -2.13 -11.56 -40.41
CA ARG A 216 -3.20 -12.52 -40.74
C ARG A 216 -3.84 -12.23 -42.09
N GLU A 217 -4.10 -10.97 -42.41
CA GLU A 217 -4.66 -10.55 -43.70
C GLU A 217 -3.68 -10.84 -44.84
N THR A 218 -2.39 -10.54 -44.65
CA THR A 218 -1.35 -10.83 -45.66
C THR A 218 -1.16 -12.31 -45.91
N ASP A 219 -1.14 -13.14 -44.87
CA ASP A 219 -1.02 -14.59 -44.98
C ASP A 219 -2.22 -15.19 -45.72
N HIS A 220 -3.43 -14.72 -45.39
CA HIS A 220 -4.65 -15.13 -46.09
C HIS A 220 -4.61 -14.76 -47.58
N MET A 221 -4.20 -13.54 -47.92
CA MET A 221 -4.07 -13.14 -49.33
C MET A 221 -3.03 -13.98 -50.08
N LEU A 222 -1.89 -14.30 -49.44
CA LEU A 222 -0.87 -15.17 -50.03
C LEU A 222 -1.40 -16.58 -50.26
N GLN A 223 -2.19 -17.12 -49.34
CA GLN A 223 -2.83 -18.43 -49.50
C GLN A 223 -3.78 -18.44 -50.70
N VAL A 224 -4.66 -17.43 -50.83
CA VAL A 224 -5.58 -17.29 -51.97
C VAL A 224 -4.82 -17.19 -53.29
N LEU A 225 -3.73 -16.42 -53.33
CA LEU A 225 -2.89 -16.32 -54.53
C LEU A 225 -2.22 -17.65 -54.88
N GLN A 226 -1.71 -18.39 -53.89
CA GLN A 226 -1.13 -19.73 -54.10
C GLN A 226 -2.15 -20.72 -54.64
N GLU A 227 -3.38 -20.71 -54.12
CA GLU A 227 -4.49 -21.54 -54.62
C GLU A 227 -4.81 -21.20 -56.08
N SER A 228 -4.95 -19.91 -56.40
CA SER A 228 -5.23 -19.45 -57.77
C SER A 228 -4.13 -19.81 -58.78
N LEU A 229 -2.86 -19.72 -58.36
CA LEU A 229 -1.71 -20.13 -59.17
C LEU A 229 -1.69 -21.65 -59.38
N GLY A 230 -2.03 -22.42 -58.35
CA GLY A 230 -2.14 -23.88 -58.45
C GLY A 230 -3.26 -24.32 -59.39
N ASP A 231 -4.38 -23.61 -59.39
CA ASP A 231 -5.49 -23.88 -60.32
C ASP A 231 -5.13 -23.51 -61.76
N LEU A 232 -4.45 -22.38 -61.96
CA LEU A 232 -3.94 -21.98 -63.28
C LEU A 232 -2.94 -23.01 -63.82
N ASP A 233 -2.01 -23.48 -62.99
CA ASP A 233 -1.03 -24.51 -63.37
C ASP A 233 -1.71 -25.83 -63.78
N ARG A 234 -2.74 -26.26 -63.03
CA ARG A 234 -3.56 -27.43 -63.40
C ARG A 234 -4.29 -27.22 -64.73
N GLN A 235 -4.89 -26.05 -64.94
CA GLN A 235 -5.59 -25.74 -66.20
C GLN A 235 -4.63 -25.78 -67.39
N LEU A 236 -3.46 -25.13 -67.27
CA LEU A 236 -2.42 -25.16 -68.31
C LEU A 236 -1.92 -26.58 -68.58
N THR A 237 -1.71 -27.38 -67.54
CA THR A 237 -1.29 -28.77 -67.67
C THR A 237 -2.34 -29.63 -68.39
N SER A 238 -3.64 -29.42 -68.11
CA SER A 238 -4.73 -30.07 -68.84
C SER A 238 -4.73 -29.67 -70.31
N TYR A 239 -4.64 -28.39 -70.63
CA TYR A 239 -4.59 -27.92 -72.02
C TYR A 239 -3.43 -28.51 -72.81
N LEU A 240 -2.25 -28.63 -72.19
CA LEU A 240 -1.08 -29.27 -72.79
C LEU A 240 -1.27 -30.79 -72.98
N THR A 241 -1.90 -31.47 -72.03
CA THR A 241 -2.14 -32.91 -72.08
C THR A 241 -3.19 -33.28 -73.13
N ASP A 242 -4.25 -32.47 -73.25
CA ASP A 242 -5.39 -32.69 -74.12
C ASP A 242 -5.15 -32.23 -75.58
N ARG A 243 -3.97 -31.66 -75.88
CA ARG A 243 -3.57 -31.13 -77.20
C ARG A 243 -4.61 -30.17 -77.79
N ILE A 244 -5.12 -29.27 -76.97
CA ILE A 244 -6.09 -28.26 -77.41
C ILE A 244 -5.38 -27.25 -78.32
N ASP A 245 -5.82 -27.15 -79.59
CA ASP A 245 -5.32 -26.14 -80.54
C ASP A 245 -5.72 -24.73 -80.10
N ALA A 246 -4.92 -23.71 -80.46
CA ALA A 246 -5.13 -22.31 -80.04
C ALA A 246 -6.53 -21.73 -80.37
N PHE A 247 -7.27 -22.36 -81.27
CA PHE A 247 -8.64 -22.00 -81.65
C PHE A 247 -9.75 -22.57 -80.73
N GLN A 248 -9.40 -23.39 -79.74
CA GLN A 248 -10.32 -24.05 -78.82
C GLN A 248 -10.19 -23.57 -77.35
N LEU A 249 -9.35 -22.57 -77.08
CA LEU A 249 -9.30 -21.93 -75.76
C LEU A 249 -10.61 -21.20 -75.43
N PRO A 250 -11.06 -21.22 -74.16
CA PRO A 250 -12.17 -20.39 -73.71
C PRO A 250 -11.92 -18.90 -74.00
N GLN A 251 -12.99 -18.14 -74.25
CA GLN A 251 -12.94 -16.73 -74.65
C GLN A 251 -12.28 -15.80 -73.60
N GLU A 252 -12.11 -16.27 -72.37
CA GLU A 252 -11.43 -15.56 -71.27
C GLU A 252 -9.89 -15.63 -71.38
N ALA A 253 -9.36 -16.51 -72.25
CA ALA A 253 -7.93 -16.69 -72.50
C ALA A 253 -7.48 -16.26 -73.92
N GLN A 254 -8.38 -15.62 -74.70
CA GLN A 254 -8.09 -14.96 -75.98
C GLN A 254 -7.85 -13.46 -75.77
#